data_AF-A0A955CCE1-F1
#
_entry.id   AF-A0A955CCE1-F1
#
_cell.length_a   1.000
_cell.length_b   1.000
_cell.length_c   1.000
_cell.angle_alpha   90.00
_cell.angle_beta   90.00
_cell.angle_gamma   90.00
#
_symmetry.space_group_name_H-M   'P 1'
#
loop_
_entity.id
_entity.type
_entity.pdbx_description
1 polymer ?
#
loop_
_entity_poly.entity_id
_entity_poly.type
_entity_poly.pdbx_seq_one_letter_code
_entity_poly.pdbx_strand_id
1 'polypeptide(L)'
;MEFADLPQIIQGGMGVGVSDWRLARAVSETGQLGVVSGTAVDAVFARRLQLGDPGGHMRRALSEFPLADMAERVLRKYYVKGGKGVNVPFRPAPMLTTTSPMRHLELVVLANFAEVFLAKEGHENAVGVNYLEKVQIPTLPSLFGAMIARVDYVLMGAGIPTNVPGAMGNLCNGEFARLPLHVTGAEESVYATFDPQEFTGGRVPWMELPKFLPIVASSTLASMLKRKASGPVDGFIVEGPTAGGHNAPPRG
;
A
#
# COMPACT_ATOMS: atom_id res chain seq x y z
N MET A 1 -1.90 -2.13 -25.66
CA MET A 1 -3.07 -1.67 -24.89
C MET A 1 -3.52 -0.38 -25.55
N GLU A 2 -4.65 -0.41 -26.24
CA GLU A 2 -5.24 0.80 -26.81
C GLU A 2 -5.95 1.58 -25.70
N PHE A 3 -6.22 2.88 -25.92
CA PHE A 3 -6.91 3.71 -24.92
C PHE A 3 -8.29 3.16 -24.55
N ALA A 4 -8.94 2.47 -25.51
CA ALA A 4 -10.22 1.80 -25.30
C ALA A 4 -10.16 0.62 -24.30
N ASP A 5 -8.97 0.05 -24.09
CA ASP A 5 -8.77 -1.09 -23.18
C ASP A 5 -8.46 -0.66 -21.73
N LEU A 6 -8.29 0.65 -21.49
CA LEU A 6 -8.00 1.18 -20.15
C LEU A 6 -9.30 1.37 -19.35
N PRO A 7 -9.25 1.15 -18.01
CA PRO A 7 -10.35 1.53 -17.13
C PRO A 7 -10.74 3.00 -17.32
N GLN A 8 -12.03 3.25 -17.55
CA GLN A 8 -12.57 4.59 -17.73
C GLN A 8 -12.89 5.27 -16.40
N ILE A 9 -13.11 4.45 -15.36
CA ILE A 9 -13.41 4.88 -14.00
C ILE A 9 -12.28 4.37 -13.09
N ILE A 10 -11.78 5.28 -12.26
CA ILE A 10 -10.91 4.96 -11.13
C ILE A 10 -11.70 5.26 -9.86
N GLN A 11 -12.03 4.23 -9.08
CA GLN A 11 -12.61 4.43 -7.76
C GLN A 11 -11.52 4.96 -6.81
N GLY A 12 -11.81 6.03 -6.06
CA GLY A 12 -10.82 6.66 -5.19
C GLY A 12 -10.42 5.80 -3.99
N GLY A 13 -9.12 5.54 -3.80
CA GLY A 13 -8.58 4.75 -2.67
C GLY A 13 -8.42 5.55 -1.37
N MET A 14 -9.45 6.26 -0.92
CA MET A 14 -9.39 7.17 0.24
C MET A 14 -10.13 6.63 1.46
N GLY A 15 -9.66 6.99 2.65
CA GLY A 15 -10.31 6.67 3.92
C GLY A 15 -9.91 5.30 4.49
N VAL A 16 -9.54 5.29 5.77
CA VAL A 16 -9.10 4.08 6.49
C VAL A 16 -10.28 3.11 6.62
N GLY A 17 -10.18 1.96 5.96
CA GLY A 17 -11.21 0.91 5.99
C GLY A 17 -12.51 1.25 5.25
N VAL A 18 -12.55 2.36 4.50
CA VAL A 18 -13.68 2.73 3.63
C VAL A 18 -13.47 2.14 2.24
N SER A 19 -12.37 2.49 1.58
CA SER A 19 -11.93 1.85 0.33
C SER A 19 -11.16 0.56 0.65
N ASP A 20 -11.86 -0.43 1.20
CA ASP A 20 -11.30 -1.76 1.45
C ASP A 20 -11.42 -2.68 0.22
N TRP A 21 -10.87 -3.90 0.33
CA TRP A 21 -10.88 -4.91 -0.72
C TRP A 21 -12.27 -5.21 -1.30
N ARG A 22 -13.37 -5.03 -0.54
CA ARG A 22 -14.72 -5.33 -1.04
C ARG A 22 -15.15 -4.30 -2.07
N LEU A 23 -14.95 -3.02 -1.77
CA LEU A 23 -15.28 -1.96 -2.71
C LEU A 23 -14.36 -2.01 -3.92
N ALA A 24 -13.05 -2.19 -3.70
CA ALA A 24 -12.09 -2.31 -4.79
C ALA A 24 -12.44 -3.49 -5.71
N ARG A 25 -12.68 -4.68 -5.15
CA ARG A 25 -13.12 -5.85 -5.92
C ARG A 25 -14.40 -5.59 -6.71
N ALA A 26 -15.44 -5.06 -6.06
CA ALA A 26 -16.71 -4.81 -6.73
C ALA A 26 -16.57 -3.87 -7.93
N VAL A 27 -15.68 -2.86 -7.84
CA VAL A 27 -15.38 -1.97 -8.97
C VAL A 27 -14.55 -2.71 -10.03
N SER A 28 -13.52 -3.44 -9.63
CA SER A 28 -12.68 -4.21 -10.55
C SER A 28 -13.46 -5.28 -11.32
N GLU A 29 -14.43 -5.95 -10.71
CA GLU A 29 -15.31 -6.92 -11.38
C GLU A 29 -16.15 -6.28 -12.51
N THR A 30 -16.36 -4.96 -12.49
CA THR A 30 -17.03 -4.22 -13.59
C THR A 30 -16.09 -3.81 -14.73
N GLY A 31 -14.82 -4.22 -14.68
CA GLY A 31 -13.79 -3.82 -15.65
C GLY A 31 -13.23 -2.40 -15.43
N GLN A 32 -13.56 -1.77 -14.31
CA GLN A 32 -13.02 -0.46 -13.91
C GLN A 32 -11.85 -0.63 -12.93
N LEU A 33 -11.15 0.45 -12.58
CA LEU A 33 -10.02 0.36 -11.64
C LEU A 33 -10.53 0.51 -10.21
N GLY A 34 -10.67 -0.62 -9.51
CA GLY A 34 -10.85 -0.66 -8.06
C GLY A 34 -9.56 -0.34 -7.32
N VAL A 35 -9.62 0.48 -6.27
CA VAL A 35 -8.43 0.93 -5.55
C VAL A 35 -8.62 0.77 -4.05
N VAL A 36 -7.75 -0.03 -3.43
CA VAL A 36 -7.68 -0.17 -1.97
C VAL A 36 -6.94 1.01 -1.34
N SER A 37 -7.36 1.44 -0.16
CA SER A 37 -6.60 2.43 0.62
C SER A 37 -5.52 1.74 1.45
N GLY A 38 -4.25 2.09 1.20
CA GLY A 38 -3.13 1.61 2.00
C GLY A 38 -2.95 2.34 3.33
N THR A 39 -3.81 3.31 3.66
CA THR A 39 -3.65 4.12 4.88
C THR A 39 -4.06 3.33 6.12
N ALA A 40 -3.13 3.16 7.06
CA ALA A 40 -3.33 2.47 8.34
C ALA A 40 -3.94 1.06 8.21
N VAL A 41 -3.67 0.39 7.08
CA VAL A 41 -4.22 -0.93 6.76
C VAL A 41 -3.77 -2.00 7.76
N ASP A 42 -2.58 -1.88 8.30
CA ASP A 42 -2.03 -2.74 9.36
C ASP A 42 -2.88 -2.73 10.64
N ALA A 43 -3.37 -1.55 11.04
CA ALA A 43 -4.27 -1.41 12.17
C ALA A 43 -5.64 -2.02 11.89
N VAL A 44 -6.19 -1.82 10.68
CA VAL A 44 -7.47 -2.42 10.25
C VAL A 44 -7.35 -3.95 10.22
N PHE A 45 -6.30 -4.46 9.59
CA PHE A 45 -6.00 -5.88 9.47
C PHE A 45 -5.84 -6.56 10.84
N ALA A 46 -5.02 -5.99 11.72
CA ALA A 46 -4.84 -6.49 13.08
C ALA A 46 -6.15 -6.51 13.87
N ARG A 47 -7.02 -5.51 13.69
CA ARG A 47 -8.34 -5.47 14.35
C ARG A 47 -9.28 -6.55 13.80
N ARG A 48 -9.31 -6.78 12.48
CA ARG A 48 -10.12 -7.85 11.85
C ARG A 48 -9.72 -9.24 12.36
N LEU A 49 -8.42 -9.52 12.48
CA LEU A 49 -7.92 -10.76 13.08
C LEU A 49 -8.36 -10.92 14.55
N GLN A 50 -8.30 -9.85 15.33
CA GLN A 50 -8.71 -9.85 16.74
C GLN A 50 -10.23 -9.95 16.92
N LEU A 51 -11.02 -9.57 15.91
CA LEU A 51 -12.47 -9.84 15.86
C LEU A 51 -12.79 -11.26 15.40
N GLY A 52 -11.79 -12.12 15.27
CA GLY A 52 -11.96 -13.52 14.91
C GLY A 52 -12.03 -13.77 13.42
N ASP A 53 -11.63 -12.79 12.61
CA ASP A 53 -11.63 -12.87 11.15
C ASP A 53 -13.01 -13.28 10.61
N PRO A 54 -14.04 -12.42 10.75
CA PRO A 54 -15.38 -12.72 10.25
C PRO A 54 -15.33 -13.05 8.75
N GLY A 55 -15.91 -14.19 8.36
CA GLY A 55 -15.86 -14.70 6.98
C GLY A 55 -14.55 -15.39 6.59
N GLY A 56 -13.56 -15.46 7.49
CA GLY A 56 -12.30 -16.17 7.25
C GLY A 56 -11.40 -15.53 6.20
N HIS A 57 -11.66 -14.27 5.82
CA HIS A 57 -11.00 -13.61 4.68
C HIS A 57 -9.52 -13.36 4.92
N MET A 58 -9.15 -12.86 6.10
CA MET A 58 -7.76 -12.51 6.40
C MET A 58 -6.91 -13.79 6.46
N ARG A 59 -7.40 -14.84 7.11
CA ARG A 59 -6.69 -16.13 7.16
C ARG A 59 -6.61 -16.80 5.79
N ARG A 60 -7.65 -16.70 4.96
CA ARG A 60 -7.63 -17.19 3.58
C ARG A 60 -6.61 -16.45 2.73
N ALA A 61 -6.50 -15.12 2.86
CA ALA A 61 -5.42 -14.40 2.18
C ALA A 61 -4.06 -14.87 2.69
N LEU A 62 -3.87 -14.95 4.02
CA LEU A 62 -2.60 -15.37 4.60
C LEU A 62 -2.17 -16.81 4.26
N SER A 63 -3.09 -17.72 3.93
CA SER A 63 -2.72 -19.07 3.46
C SER A 63 -2.09 -19.06 2.07
N GLU A 64 -2.29 -18.00 1.29
CA GLU A 64 -1.72 -17.81 -0.04
C GLU A 64 -0.44 -16.95 -0.02
N PHE A 65 -0.03 -16.46 1.16
CA PHE A 65 1.19 -15.67 1.27
C PHE A 65 2.43 -16.57 1.13
N PRO A 66 3.41 -16.23 0.25
CA PRO A 66 4.52 -17.13 -0.09
C PRO A 66 5.50 -17.42 1.07
N LEU A 67 5.48 -16.63 2.15
CA LEU A 67 6.33 -16.82 3.33
C LEU A 67 5.45 -17.26 4.52
N ALA A 68 5.01 -18.53 4.50
CA ALA A 68 4.06 -19.07 5.47
C ALA A 68 4.49 -18.88 6.93
N ASP A 69 5.79 -18.96 7.22
CA ASP A 69 6.32 -18.77 8.57
C ASP A 69 6.06 -17.36 9.13
N MET A 70 6.03 -16.35 8.25
CA MET A 70 5.70 -14.96 8.59
C MET A 70 4.21 -14.80 8.88
N ALA A 71 3.36 -15.37 8.03
CA ALA A 71 1.91 -15.40 8.23
C ALA A 71 1.54 -16.06 9.57
N GLU A 72 2.15 -17.20 9.89
CA GLU A 72 1.97 -17.92 11.15
C GLU A 72 2.32 -17.05 12.38
N ARG A 73 3.43 -16.30 12.33
CA ARG A 73 3.84 -15.40 13.42
C ARG A 73 2.81 -14.30 13.69
N VAL A 74 2.28 -13.68 12.64
CA VAL A 74 1.28 -12.62 12.75
C VAL A 74 -0.07 -13.17 13.20
N LEU A 75 -0.50 -14.33 12.68
CA LEU A 75 -1.71 -15.02 13.14
C LEU A 75 -1.63 -15.36 14.62
N ARG A 76 -0.54 -16.00 15.05
CA ARG A 76 -0.31 -16.34 16.47
C ARG A 76 -0.41 -15.12 17.38
N LYS A 77 -0.01 -13.94 16.89
CA LYS A 77 -0.02 -12.70 17.68
C LYS A 77 -1.38 -12.00 17.71
N TYR A 78 -2.11 -11.95 16.59
CA TYR A 78 -3.30 -11.09 16.47
C TYR A 78 -4.61 -11.85 16.27
N TYR A 79 -4.60 -13.09 15.77
CA TYR A 79 -5.83 -13.85 15.59
C TYR A 79 -6.40 -14.31 16.94
N VAL A 80 -7.71 -14.07 17.14
CA VAL A 80 -8.44 -14.55 18.31
C VAL A 80 -9.62 -15.37 17.83
N LYS A 81 -9.56 -16.69 17.97
CA LYS A 81 -10.65 -17.59 17.54
C LYS A 81 -11.96 -17.21 18.24
N GLY A 82 -13.01 -16.94 17.47
CA GLY A 82 -14.31 -16.46 17.99
C GLY A 82 -14.36 -14.97 18.33
N GLY A 83 -13.25 -14.25 18.14
CA GLY A 83 -13.14 -12.82 18.43
C GLY A 83 -12.81 -12.50 19.89
N LYS A 84 -12.25 -11.30 20.11
CA LYS A 84 -12.01 -10.76 21.44
C LYS A 84 -13.33 -10.53 22.18
N GLY A 85 -13.29 -10.59 23.51
CA GLY A 85 -14.43 -10.17 24.34
C GLY A 85 -14.79 -8.69 24.12
N VAL A 86 -16.06 -8.34 24.35
CA VAL A 86 -16.59 -6.97 24.14
C VAL A 86 -15.78 -5.93 24.92
N ASN A 87 -15.46 -6.20 26.18
CA ASN A 87 -14.72 -5.30 27.08
C ASN A 87 -13.20 -5.43 27.00
N VAL A 88 -12.68 -6.33 26.15
CA VAL A 88 -11.23 -6.48 25.96
C VAL A 88 -10.77 -5.44 24.95
N PRO A 89 -9.78 -4.57 25.26
CA PRO A 89 -9.25 -3.63 24.30
C PRO A 89 -8.51 -4.36 23.17
N PHE A 90 -8.43 -3.73 21.99
CA PHE A 90 -7.59 -4.25 20.92
C PHE A 90 -6.12 -4.18 21.32
N ARG A 91 -5.37 -5.24 21.04
CA ARG A 91 -3.91 -5.17 20.91
C ARG A 91 -3.59 -4.15 19.81
N PRO A 92 -2.77 -3.13 20.09
CA PRO A 92 -2.47 -2.09 19.12
C PRO A 92 -1.58 -2.63 18.01
N ALA A 93 -1.75 -2.08 16.81
CA ALA A 93 -0.70 -2.15 15.79
C ALA A 93 0.49 -1.26 16.26
N PRO A 94 1.73 -1.73 16.08
CA PRO A 94 2.90 -0.99 16.53
C PRO A 94 3.10 0.28 15.71
N MET A 95 3.51 1.37 16.36
CA MET A 95 4.00 2.55 15.64
C MET A 95 5.38 2.24 15.06
N LEU A 96 5.54 2.45 13.76
CA LEU A 96 6.82 2.24 13.09
C LEU A 96 7.77 3.41 13.29
N THR A 97 9.05 3.08 13.41
CA THR A 97 10.21 3.98 13.36
C THR A 97 11.15 3.57 12.22
N THR A 98 12.20 4.36 11.98
CA THR A 98 13.26 4.05 11.01
C THR A 98 14.00 2.74 11.29
N THR A 99 13.97 2.25 12.54
CA THR A 99 14.66 1.04 13.00
C THR A 99 13.66 0.03 13.58
N SER A 100 12.49 -0.10 12.95
CA SER A 100 11.45 -1.01 13.41
C SER A 100 11.90 -2.48 13.37
N PRO A 101 11.57 -3.29 14.39
CA PRO A 101 11.88 -4.72 14.35
C PRO A 101 11.07 -5.42 13.25
N MET A 102 11.66 -6.47 12.66
CA MET A 102 11.08 -7.23 11.55
C MET A 102 9.60 -7.59 11.76
N ARG A 103 9.24 -8.13 12.93
CA ARG A 103 7.84 -8.46 13.32
C ARG A 103 6.81 -7.33 13.18
N HIS A 104 7.24 -6.07 13.19
CA HIS A 104 6.35 -4.93 12.96
C HIS A 104 6.17 -4.68 11.46
N LEU A 105 7.25 -4.81 10.68
CA LEU A 105 7.21 -4.75 9.22
C LEU A 105 6.39 -5.90 8.63
N GLU A 106 6.49 -7.11 9.20
CA GLU A 106 5.67 -8.28 8.83
C GLU A 106 4.17 -7.97 8.86
N LEU A 107 3.69 -7.26 9.88
CA LEU A 107 2.28 -6.88 9.97
C LEU A 107 1.88 -5.97 8.80
N VAL A 108 2.72 -4.99 8.44
CA VAL A 108 2.44 -4.04 7.37
C VAL A 108 2.46 -4.72 6.00
N VAL A 109 3.45 -5.56 5.74
CA VAL A 109 3.56 -6.34 4.49
C VAL A 109 2.33 -7.22 4.33
N LEU A 110 1.98 -8.00 5.35
CA LEU A 110 0.84 -8.92 5.30
C LEU A 110 -0.50 -8.19 5.18
N ALA A 111 -0.66 -7.04 5.81
CA ALA A 111 -1.90 -6.26 5.73
C ALA A 111 -2.14 -5.72 4.31
N ASN A 112 -1.10 -5.18 3.66
CA ASN A 112 -1.20 -4.70 2.28
C ASN A 112 -1.38 -5.86 1.30
N PHE A 113 -0.66 -6.97 1.50
CA PHE A 113 -0.86 -8.18 0.72
C PHE A 113 -2.32 -8.66 0.80
N ALA A 114 -2.88 -8.76 2.00
CA ALA A 114 -4.23 -9.29 2.18
C ALA A 114 -5.32 -8.44 1.52
N GLU A 115 -5.24 -7.10 1.61
CA GLU A 115 -6.20 -6.23 0.93
C GLU A 115 -6.14 -6.38 -0.60
N VAL A 116 -4.94 -6.36 -1.17
CA VAL A 116 -4.78 -6.48 -2.64
C VAL A 116 -5.16 -7.88 -3.11
N PHE A 117 -4.72 -8.93 -2.41
CA PHE A 117 -5.03 -10.32 -2.75
C PHE A 117 -6.55 -10.55 -2.79
N LEU A 118 -7.26 -10.12 -1.75
CA LEU A 118 -8.72 -10.25 -1.69
C LEU A 118 -9.44 -9.38 -2.72
N ALA A 119 -8.87 -8.22 -3.04
CA ALA A 119 -9.41 -7.33 -4.07
C ALA A 119 -9.29 -7.93 -5.48
N LYS A 120 -8.30 -8.80 -5.73
CA LYS A 120 -8.10 -9.51 -7.01
C LYS A 120 -8.80 -10.88 -7.08
N GLU A 121 -9.35 -11.38 -5.97
CA GLU A 121 -9.87 -12.75 -5.90
C GLU A 121 -11.03 -12.96 -6.88
N GLY A 122 -10.90 -13.92 -7.80
CA GLY A 122 -11.98 -14.35 -8.70
C GLY A 122 -12.12 -13.55 -10.00
N HIS A 123 -11.19 -12.67 -10.34
CA HIS A 123 -11.15 -11.97 -11.63
C HIS A 123 -9.73 -11.56 -12.04
N GLU A 124 -9.53 -11.26 -13.33
CA GLU A 124 -8.23 -10.82 -13.89
C GLU A 124 -8.15 -9.29 -14.10
N ASN A 125 -9.21 -8.56 -13.74
CA ASN A 125 -9.26 -7.10 -13.91
C ASN A 125 -8.29 -6.38 -12.95
N ALA A 126 -7.86 -5.19 -13.36
CA ALA A 126 -6.85 -4.42 -12.64
C ALA A 126 -7.34 -3.95 -11.26
N VAL A 127 -6.42 -4.00 -10.28
CA VAL A 127 -6.58 -3.48 -8.92
C VAL A 127 -5.43 -2.53 -8.62
N GLY A 128 -5.76 -1.38 -8.05
CA GLY A 128 -4.80 -0.40 -7.55
C GLY A 128 -4.72 -0.36 -6.03
N VAL A 129 -3.67 0.28 -5.52
CA VAL A 129 -3.55 0.73 -4.14
C VAL A 129 -3.21 2.21 -4.10
N ASN A 130 -3.80 2.95 -3.17
CA ASN A 130 -3.50 4.35 -2.95
C ASN A 130 -2.77 4.57 -1.62
N TYR A 131 -1.65 5.28 -1.68
CA TYR A 131 -0.84 5.69 -0.53
C TYR A 131 -0.71 7.22 -0.44
N LEU A 132 -0.14 7.71 0.67
CA LEU A 132 0.08 9.13 0.90
C LEU A 132 1.58 9.39 1.10
N GLU A 133 2.15 10.30 0.31
CA GLU A 133 3.57 10.69 0.43
C GLU A 133 3.89 11.27 1.82
N LYS A 134 2.90 11.85 2.52
CA LYS A 134 3.05 12.32 3.91
C LYS A 134 3.25 11.21 4.94
N VAL A 135 2.86 9.97 4.64
CA VAL A 135 2.98 8.84 5.56
C VAL A 135 4.20 8.02 5.15
N GLN A 136 5.40 8.53 5.48
CA GLN A 136 6.65 8.06 4.85
C GLN A 136 7.22 6.75 5.43
N ILE A 137 7.16 6.56 6.75
CA ILE A 137 7.80 5.42 7.43
C ILE A 137 7.30 4.04 6.94
N PRO A 138 5.98 3.79 6.80
CA PRO A 138 5.50 2.47 6.38
C PRO A 138 5.54 2.24 4.87
N THR A 139 5.97 3.21 4.05
CA THR A 139 5.79 3.16 2.59
C THR A 139 6.46 1.95 1.95
N LEU A 140 7.74 1.70 2.24
CA LEU A 140 8.49 0.59 1.65
C LEU A 140 7.90 -0.80 1.97
N PRO A 141 7.64 -1.16 3.25
CA PRO A 141 6.98 -2.45 3.53
C PRO A 141 5.55 -2.53 3.00
N SER A 142 4.83 -1.40 2.90
CA SER A 142 3.49 -1.40 2.32
C SER A 142 3.51 -1.71 0.82
N LEU A 143 4.38 -1.03 0.07
CA LEU A 143 4.62 -1.30 -1.35
C LEU A 143 5.00 -2.76 -1.58
N PHE A 144 5.95 -3.27 -0.79
CA PHE A 144 6.40 -4.65 -0.91
C PHE A 144 5.25 -5.65 -0.72
N GLY A 145 4.41 -5.47 0.30
CA GLY A 145 3.22 -6.32 0.52
C GLY A 145 2.22 -6.28 -0.64
N ALA A 146 1.91 -5.09 -1.15
CA ALA A 146 1.00 -4.93 -2.28
C ALA A 146 1.58 -5.54 -3.58
N MET A 147 2.88 -5.42 -3.79
CA MET A 147 3.57 -5.97 -4.97
C MET A 147 3.64 -7.51 -4.94
N ILE A 148 3.82 -8.13 -3.77
CA ILE A 148 3.71 -9.60 -3.64
C ILE A 148 2.31 -10.08 -4.04
N ALA A 149 1.27 -9.29 -3.73
CA ALA A 149 -0.10 -9.57 -4.15
C ALA A 149 -0.40 -9.18 -5.61
N ARG A 150 0.63 -8.79 -6.38
CA ARG A 150 0.54 -8.40 -7.80
C ARG A 150 -0.42 -7.24 -8.03
N VAL A 151 -0.34 -6.19 -7.22
CA VAL A 151 -1.07 -4.95 -7.49
C VAL A 151 -0.70 -4.40 -8.87
N ASP A 152 -1.67 -3.87 -9.61
CA ASP A 152 -1.47 -3.42 -10.99
C ASP A 152 -1.09 -1.93 -11.04
N TYR A 153 -1.63 -1.14 -10.12
CA TYR A 153 -1.42 0.31 -10.03
C TYR A 153 -1.07 0.77 -8.62
N VAL A 154 -0.04 1.61 -8.49
CA VAL A 154 0.25 2.36 -7.27
C VAL A 154 -0.09 3.83 -7.52
N LEU A 155 -1.07 4.32 -6.76
CA LEU A 155 -1.49 5.71 -6.74
C LEU A 155 -0.87 6.38 -5.52
N MET A 156 -0.37 7.60 -5.67
CA MET A 156 0.15 8.33 -4.52
C MET A 156 0.00 9.84 -4.65
N GLY A 157 -0.56 10.45 -3.62
CA GLY A 157 -0.77 11.90 -3.51
C GLY A 157 -0.26 12.48 -2.21
N ALA A 158 -0.80 13.65 -1.85
CA ALA A 158 -0.50 14.38 -0.62
C ALA A 158 0.98 14.75 -0.42
N GLY A 159 1.74 14.88 -1.51
CA GLY A 159 3.15 15.27 -1.51
C GLY A 159 3.75 15.14 -2.92
N ILE A 160 5.08 15.07 -3.01
CA ILE A 160 5.81 14.96 -4.27
C ILE A 160 6.61 13.64 -4.29
N PRO A 161 6.01 12.53 -4.78
CA PRO A 161 6.59 11.19 -4.64
C PRO A 161 7.64 10.88 -5.72
N THR A 162 8.65 11.74 -5.91
CA THR A 162 9.67 11.55 -6.97
C THR A 162 10.49 10.29 -6.80
N ASN A 163 10.65 9.78 -5.57
CA ASN A 163 11.54 8.65 -5.28
C ASN A 163 10.84 7.29 -5.32
N VAL A 164 9.50 7.28 -5.33
CA VAL A 164 8.69 6.06 -5.21
C VAL A 164 8.85 5.13 -6.42
N PRO A 165 8.85 5.59 -7.68
CA PRO A 165 9.04 4.71 -8.83
C PRO A 165 10.34 3.90 -8.78
N GLY A 166 11.47 4.55 -8.47
CA GLY A 166 12.76 3.87 -8.32
C GLY A 166 12.77 2.90 -7.13
N ALA A 167 12.12 3.25 -6.01
CA ALA A 167 11.99 2.34 -4.88
C ALA A 167 11.17 1.09 -5.23
N MET A 168 10.08 1.23 -5.99
CA MET A 168 9.32 0.07 -6.51
C MET A 168 10.17 -0.78 -7.45
N GLY A 169 10.98 -0.15 -8.32
CA GLY A 169 11.94 -0.87 -9.17
C GLY A 169 12.91 -1.73 -8.34
N ASN A 170 13.52 -1.17 -7.32
CA ASN A 170 14.43 -1.91 -6.43
C ASN A 170 13.69 -3.05 -5.71
N LEU A 171 12.52 -2.79 -5.14
CA LEU A 171 11.71 -3.83 -4.48
C LEU A 171 11.38 -4.98 -5.44
N CYS A 172 10.96 -4.67 -6.68
CA CYS A 172 10.64 -5.64 -7.72
C CYS A 172 11.83 -6.54 -8.06
N ASN A 173 13.04 -5.99 -8.08
CA ASN A 173 14.28 -6.72 -8.35
C ASN A 173 14.86 -7.44 -7.13
N GLY A 174 14.20 -7.33 -5.96
CA GLY A 174 14.73 -7.87 -4.71
C GLY A 174 15.98 -7.14 -4.21
N GLU A 175 16.12 -5.85 -4.55
CA GLU A 175 17.24 -5.00 -4.20
C GLU A 175 16.89 -4.07 -3.02
N PHE A 176 17.92 -3.59 -2.33
CA PHE A 176 17.77 -2.62 -1.25
C PHE A 176 17.06 -1.34 -1.75
N ALA A 177 15.99 -0.96 -1.04
CA ALA A 177 15.22 0.23 -1.33
C ALA A 177 15.35 1.25 -0.20
N ARG A 178 15.37 2.53 -0.57
CA ARG A 178 15.34 3.65 0.38
C ARG A 178 14.45 4.79 -0.11
N LEU A 179 13.83 5.49 0.82
CA LEU A 179 13.08 6.72 0.58
C LEU A 179 13.56 7.81 1.52
N PRO A 180 13.78 9.05 1.04
CA PRO A 180 14.13 10.15 1.93
C PRO A 180 12.97 10.47 2.87
N LEU A 181 13.29 10.76 4.13
CA LEU A 181 12.33 11.19 5.15
C LEU A 181 12.42 12.69 5.34
N HIS A 182 11.26 13.34 5.44
CA HIS A 182 11.17 14.77 5.75
C HIS A 182 11.07 14.96 7.26
N VAL A 183 12.23 15.15 7.88
CA VAL A 183 12.34 15.38 9.33
C VAL A 183 12.68 16.85 9.58
N THR A 184 11.76 17.57 10.23
CA THR A 184 11.99 18.97 10.61
C THR A 184 13.16 19.08 11.59
N GLY A 185 14.15 19.90 11.25
CA GLY A 185 15.33 20.13 12.09
C GLY A 185 16.44 19.08 11.97
N ALA A 186 16.33 18.13 11.03
CA ALA A 186 17.44 17.22 10.75
C ALA A 186 18.58 17.93 10.02
N GLU A 187 19.80 17.78 10.55
CA GLU A 187 21.03 18.31 9.94
C GLU A 187 21.53 17.43 8.80
N GLU A 188 21.22 16.13 8.86
CA GLU A 188 21.59 15.12 7.87
C GLU A 188 20.37 14.53 7.17
N SER A 189 20.58 13.98 5.98
CA SER A 189 19.52 13.28 5.25
C SER A 189 19.14 11.97 5.95
N VAL A 190 17.88 11.87 6.37
CA VAL A 190 17.32 10.67 7.00
C VAL A 190 16.56 9.86 5.94
N TYR A 191 16.63 8.53 6.03
CA TYR A 191 15.96 7.63 5.10
C TYR A 191 15.13 6.57 5.82
N ALA A 192 14.00 6.19 5.22
CA ALA A 192 13.39 4.89 5.45
C ALA A 192 14.07 3.89 4.52
N THR A 193 14.38 2.71 5.04
CA THR A 193 15.12 1.67 4.32
C THR A 193 14.38 0.35 4.43
N PHE A 194 14.50 -0.48 3.40
CA PHE A 194 13.93 -1.81 3.37
C PHE A 194 14.75 -2.69 2.43
N ASP A 195 15.16 -3.86 2.92
CA ASP A 195 15.89 -4.83 2.13
C ASP A 195 15.03 -6.10 1.97
N PRO A 196 14.52 -6.39 0.76
CA PRO A 196 13.76 -7.61 0.50
C PRO A 196 14.53 -8.89 0.81
N GLN A 197 15.85 -8.91 0.59
CA GLN A 197 16.67 -10.11 0.85
C GLN A 197 16.76 -10.38 2.35
N GLU A 198 17.10 -9.36 3.13
CA GLU A 198 17.16 -9.48 4.60
C GLU A 198 15.78 -9.84 5.17
N PHE A 199 14.74 -9.16 4.69
CA PHE A 199 13.38 -9.33 5.20
C PHE A 199 12.80 -10.72 4.92
N THR A 200 13.11 -11.31 3.77
CA THR A 200 12.59 -12.63 3.37
C THR A 200 13.52 -13.80 3.70
N GLY A 201 14.73 -13.51 4.19
CA GLY A 201 15.80 -14.49 4.37
C GLY A 201 16.27 -15.08 3.04
N GLY A 202 16.40 -14.25 2.01
CA GLY A 202 16.84 -14.63 0.66
C GLY A 202 15.77 -15.29 -0.21
N ARG A 203 14.50 -15.31 0.23
CA ARG A 203 13.37 -15.94 -0.47
C ARG A 203 12.43 -14.88 -1.06
N VAL A 204 12.98 -13.93 -1.81
CA VAL A 204 12.20 -12.84 -2.40
C VAL A 204 11.22 -13.42 -3.43
N PRO A 205 9.89 -13.25 -3.26
CA PRO A 205 8.92 -13.70 -4.25
C PRO A 205 9.08 -12.94 -5.57
N TRP A 206 8.76 -13.59 -6.68
CA TRP A 206 8.68 -12.89 -7.96
C TRP A 206 7.53 -11.88 -7.94
N MET A 207 7.76 -10.69 -8.47
CA MET A 207 6.81 -9.59 -8.53
C MET A 207 6.86 -8.92 -9.90
N GLU A 208 5.76 -8.30 -10.29
CA GLU A 208 5.69 -7.41 -11.45
C GLU A 208 5.80 -5.95 -10.97
N LEU A 209 6.42 -5.10 -11.77
CA LEU A 209 6.48 -3.67 -11.47
C LEU A 209 5.10 -3.05 -11.73
N PRO A 210 4.37 -2.55 -10.70
CA PRO A 210 3.10 -1.89 -10.92
C PRO A 210 3.28 -0.56 -11.64
N LYS A 211 2.24 -0.13 -12.35
CA LYS A 211 2.19 1.21 -12.94
C LYS A 211 2.08 2.27 -11.85
N PHE A 212 2.80 3.38 -12.00
CA PHE A 212 2.77 4.49 -11.05
C PHE A 212 1.93 5.66 -11.55
N LEU A 213 0.92 6.04 -10.76
CA LEU A 213 0.01 7.16 -11.03
C LEU A 213 0.06 8.20 -9.90
N PRO A 214 0.98 9.18 -9.94
CA PRO A 214 0.98 10.26 -8.98
C PRO A 214 -0.28 11.14 -9.11
N ILE A 215 -0.83 11.53 -7.96
CA ILE A 215 -1.95 12.46 -7.86
C ILE A 215 -1.39 13.88 -7.77
N VAL A 216 -1.80 14.74 -8.71
CA VAL A 216 -1.25 16.09 -8.89
C VAL A 216 -2.36 17.13 -9.00
N ALA A 217 -2.09 18.34 -8.54
CA ALA A 217 -3.02 19.47 -8.64
C ALA A 217 -2.70 20.45 -9.79
N SER A 218 -1.60 20.24 -10.53
CA SER A 218 -1.19 21.14 -11.62
C SER A 218 -0.36 20.44 -12.71
N SER A 219 -0.42 20.99 -13.93
CA SER A 219 0.41 20.58 -15.06
C SER A 219 1.90 20.82 -14.84
N THR A 220 2.26 21.85 -14.07
CA THR A 220 3.64 22.13 -13.65
C THR A 220 4.20 21.00 -12.79
N LEU A 221 3.42 20.52 -11.81
CA LEU A 221 3.82 19.40 -10.96
C LEU A 221 3.93 18.11 -11.78
N ALA A 222 2.98 17.85 -12.68
CA ALA A 222 3.03 16.71 -13.59
C ALA A 222 4.31 16.72 -14.46
N SER A 223 4.62 17.88 -15.06
CA SER A 223 5.81 18.07 -15.89
C SER A 223 7.11 17.86 -15.10
N MET A 224 7.13 18.32 -13.84
CA MET A 224 8.27 18.12 -12.95
C MET A 224 8.45 16.64 -12.62
N LEU A 225 7.39 15.94 -12.21
CA LEU A 225 7.44 14.50 -11.87
C LEU A 225 7.87 13.66 -13.08
N LYS A 226 7.32 13.92 -14.27
CA LYS A 226 7.72 13.24 -15.51
C LYS A 226 9.23 13.34 -15.78
N ARG A 227 9.86 14.46 -15.42
CA ARG A 227 11.29 14.71 -15.65
C ARG A 227 12.19 14.24 -14.51
N LYS A 228 11.72 14.32 -13.27
CA LYS A 228 12.54 14.17 -12.06
C LYS A 228 12.26 12.90 -11.25
N ALA A 229 11.23 12.12 -11.58
CA ALA A 229 10.99 10.85 -10.90
C ALA A 229 12.18 9.89 -11.11
N SER A 230 12.47 9.09 -10.09
CA SER A 230 13.56 8.10 -10.08
C SER A 230 13.28 6.86 -10.94
N GLY A 231 12.12 6.80 -11.60
CA GLY A 231 11.66 5.69 -12.42
C GLY A 231 10.41 6.08 -13.23
N PRO A 232 9.75 5.11 -13.87
CA PRO A 232 8.60 5.36 -14.74
C PRO A 232 7.44 6.07 -14.04
N VAL A 233 6.78 6.97 -14.78
CA VAL A 233 5.50 7.58 -14.42
C VAL A 233 4.54 7.27 -15.56
N ASP A 234 3.55 6.42 -15.29
CA ASP A 234 2.71 5.79 -16.33
C ASP A 234 1.46 6.61 -16.65
N GLY A 235 1.17 7.63 -15.86
CA GLY A 235 0.04 8.53 -16.02
C GLY A 235 -0.05 9.51 -14.86
N PHE A 236 -1.07 10.37 -14.87
CA PHE A 236 -1.32 11.32 -13.79
C PHE A 236 -2.80 11.32 -13.43
N ILE A 237 -3.09 11.35 -12.14
CA ILE A 237 -4.43 11.66 -11.64
C ILE A 237 -4.46 13.14 -11.32
N VAL A 238 -5.36 13.88 -11.97
CA VAL A 238 -5.48 15.33 -11.76
C VAL A 238 -6.56 15.58 -10.71
N GLU A 239 -6.14 16.06 -9.55
CA GLU A 239 -7.03 16.40 -8.44
C GLU A 239 -7.27 17.92 -8.42
N GLY A 240 -8.49 18.34 -8.73
CA GLY A 240 -8.90 19.74 -8.67
C GLY A 240 -9.22 20.20 -7.24
N PRO A 241 -9.39 21.52 -7.01
CA PRO A 241 -9.66 22.08 -5.67
C PRO A 241 -10.98 21.60 -5.06
N THR A 242 -11.91 21.10 -5.87
CA THR A 242 -13.20 20.55 -5.43
C THR A 242 -13.13 19.07 -5.01
N ALA A 243 -12.00 18.41 -5.24
CA ALA A 243 -11.79 17.05 -4.76
C ALA A 243 -11.50 17.08 -3.24
N GLY A 244 -12.27 16.29 -2.50
CA GLY A 244 -12.30 16.27 -1.05
C GLY A 244 -11.03 15.68 -0.42
N GLY A 245 -9.96 16.46 -0.39
CA GLY A 245 -8.69 16.14 0.29
C GLY A 245 -7.94 17.37 0.83
N HIS A 246 -8.39 18.58 0.47
CA HIS A 246 -7.73 19.83 0.81
C HIS A 246 -8.29 20.43 2.11
N ASN A 247 -7.71 20.06 3.25
CA ASN A 247 -7.87 20.82 4.50
C ASN A 247 -7.01 22.10 4.53
N ALA A 248 -6.40 22.49 3.42
CA ALA A 248 -5.64 23.73 3.29
C ALA A 248 -6.31 24.62 2.24
N PRO A 249 -6.58 25.92 2.55
CA PRO A 249 -7.10 26.84 1.56
C PRO A 249 -6.10 26.99 0.40
N PRO A 250 -6.60 27.17 -0.85
CA PRO A 250 -5.74 27.35 -2.01
C PRO A 250 -4.83 28.56 -1.79
N ARG A 251 -3.51 28.35 -1.95
CA ARG A 251 -2.54 29.45 -1.99
C ARG A 251 -2.36 29.84 -3.46
N GLY A 252 -3.08 30.90 -3.85
CA GLY A 252 -2.77 31.74 -5.01
C GLY A 252 -2.15 33.04 -4.53
#